data_AF-A0A0K1QIB4-F1
#
_entry.id   AF-A0A0K1QIB4-F1
#
_cell.length_a   1.000
_cell.length_b   1.000
_cell.length_c   1.000
_cell.angle_alpha   90.00
_cell.angle_beta   90.00
_cell.angle_gamma   90.00
#
_symmetry.space_group_name_H-M   'P 1'
#
loop_
_entity.id
_entity.type
_entity.pdbx_description
1 polymer ?
#
loop_
_entity_poly.entity_id
_entity_poly.type
_entity_poly.pdbx_seq_one_letter_code
_entity_poly.pdbx_strand_id
1 'polypeptide(L)'
;MLQTSWTADSVPVQKIAKLTGANTADVPELLAGSAFPDAKAQETTALLDSGTAKAMGETAKFLKEQGKVETVLPDYSPYISAKFVTE
;
A
#
# COMPACT_ATOMS: atom_id res chain seq x y z
N MET A 1 -0.12 -16.60 4.77
CA MET A 1 -0.02 -17.74 3.83
C MET A 1 0.12 -17.15 2.42
N LEU A 2 0.84 -17.82 1.51
CA LEU A 2 1.11 -17.49 0.09
C LEU A 2 2.48 -16.83 -0.19
N GLN A 3 3.57 -17.59 -0.34
CA GLN A 3 4.73 -17.15 -1.14
C GLN A 3 5.49 -18.30 -1.83
N THR A 4 5.35 -19.55 -1.39
CA THR A 4 6.07 -20.70 -1.95
C THR A 4 5.72 -21.07 -3.41
N SER A 5 4.74 -20.40 -4.04
CA SER A 5 4.29 -20.68 -5.41
C SER A 5 4.56 -19.56 -6.42
N TRP A 6 5.10 -18.41 -5.99
CA TRP A 6 5.35 -17.25 -6.85
C TRP A 6 6.81 -17.26 -7.31
N THR A 7 7.13 -18.18 -8.19
CA THR A 7 8.44 -18.28 -8.85
C THR A 7 8.49 -17.42 -10.11
N ALA A 8 9.68 -17.20 -10.67
CA ALA A 8 9.88 -16.44 -11.91
C ALA A 8 9.01 -16.95 -13.09
N ASP A 9 8.78 -18.26 -13.14
CA ASP A 9 7.99 -18.92 -14.19
C ASP A 9 6.48 -18.92 -13.92
N SER A 10 6.05 -18.46 -12.74
CA SER A 10 4.63 -18.45 -12.41
C SER A 10 3.86 -17.43 -13.26
N VAL A 11 2.65 -17.80 -13.68
CA VAL A 11 1.76 -16.92 -14.46
C VAL A 11 1.54 -15.54 -13.78
N PRO A 12 1.33 -15.45 -12.45
CA PRO A 12 1.22 -14.16 -11.77
C PRO A 12 2.49 -13.30 -11.91
N VAL A 13 3.68 -13.88 -11.74
CA VAL A 13 4.95 -13.15 -11.85
C VAL A 13 5.20 -12.66 -13.28
N GLN A 14 4.95 -13.50 -14.28
CA GLN A 14 5.05 -13.10 -15.69
C GLN A 14 4.11 -11.93 -16.04
N LYS A 15 2.89 -11.95 -15.50
CA LYS A 15 1.93 -10.84 -15.68
C LYS A 15 2.43 -9.55 -15.03
N ILE A 16 2.97 -9.63 -13.82
CA ILE A 16 3.54 -8.45 -13.12
C ILE A 16 4.72 -7.91 -13.91
N ALA A 17 5.68 -8.75 -14.28
CA ALA A 17 6.85 -8.36 -15.08
C ALA A 17 6.45 -7.67 -16.38
N LYS A 18 5.44 -8.19 -17.09
CA LYS A 18 4.91 -7.58 -18.31
C LYS A 18 4.30 -6.19 -18.06
N LEU A 19 3.60 -5.99 -16.94
CA LEU A 19 2.94 -4.71 -16.62
C LEU A 19 3.90 -3.66 -16.11
N THR A 20 4.92 -4.06 -15.34
CA THR A 20 5.85 -3.14 -14.66
C THR A 20 7.16 -2.93 -15.42
N GLY A 21 7.51 -3.85 -16.34
CA GLY A 21 8.81 -3.88 -17.01
C GLY A 21 9.94 -4.49 -16.17
N ALA A 22 9.63 -5.04 -14.99
CA ALA A 22 10.62 -5.73 -14.15
C ALA A 22 11.03 -7.09 -14.73
N ASN A 23 12.22 -7.59 -14.35
CA ASN A 23 12.59 -8.97 -14.68
C ASN A 23 11.79 -9.95 -13.83
N THR A 24 11.34 -11.06 -14.41
CA THR A 24 10.57 -12.09 -13.68
C THR A 24 11.34 -12.68 -12.50
N ALA A 25 12.68 -12.72 -12.57
CA ALA A 25 13.54 -13.18 -11.49
C ALA A 25 13.49 -12.27 -10.24
N ASP A 26 13.26 -10.96 -10.43
CA ASP A 26 13.29 -9.97 -9.35
C ASP A 26 11.93 -9.84 -8.65
N VAL A 27 10.83 -10.14 -9.34
CA VAL A 27 9.46 -9.94 -8.84
C VAL A 27 9.20 -10.65 -7.49
N PRO A 28 9.59 -11.92 -7.27
CA PRO A 28 9.32 -12.58 -5.98
C PRO A 28 9.95 -11.85 -4.80
N GLU A 29 11.19 -11.37 -4.94
CA GLU A 29 11.89 -10.63 -3.89
C GLU A 29 11.25 -9.25 -3.66
N LEU A 30 10.91 -8.54 -4.73
CA LEU A 30 10.21 -7.25 -4.64
C LEU A 30 8.87 -7.37 -3.89
N LEU A 31 8.16 -8.49 -4.05
CA LEU A 31 6.90 -8.75 -3.34
C LEU A 31 7.11 -9.22 -1.89
N ALA A 32 8.22 -9.88 -1.56
CA ALA A 32 8.52 -10.37 -0.22
C ALA A 32 8.55 -9.26 0.85
N GLY A 33 8.91 -8.03 0.46
CA GLY A 33 8.90 -6.86 1.36
C GLY A 33 7.53 -6.20 1.55
N SER A 34 6.48 -6.70 0.89
CA SER A 34 5.17 -6.06 0.84
C SER A 34 4.08 -6.90 1.50
N ALA A 35 3.10 -6.24 2.09
CA ALA A 35 1.86 -6.87 2.54
C ALA A 35 0.69 -6.37 1.69
N PHE A 36 -0.19 -7.29 1.29
CA PHE A 36 -1.36 -6.99 0.48
C PHE A 36 -2.61 -7.31 1.30
N PRO A 37 -3.31 -6.29 1.84
CA PRO A 37 -4.47 -6.51 2.69
C PRO A 37 -5.66 -7.02 1.86
N ASP A 38 -6.34 -8.05 2.36
CA ASP A 38 -7.66 -8.45 1.87
C ASP A 38 -8.74 -7.44 2.28
N ALA A 39 -9.97 -7.62 1.80
CA ALA A 39 -11.09 -6.71 2.07
C ALA A 39 -11.28 -6.48 3.57
N LYS A 40 -11.27 -7.55 4.38
CA LYS A 40 -11.41 -7.45 5.84
C LYS A 40 -10.27 -6.69 6.49
N ALA A 41 -9.04 -6.92 6.06
CA ALA A 41 -7.88 -6.20 6.58
C ALA A 41 -7.94 -4.71 6.25
N GLN A 42 -8.40 -4.35 5.05
CA GLN A 42 -8.57 -2.96 4.61
C GLN A 42 -9.49 -2.15 5.53
N GLU A 43 -10.55 -2.75 6.07
CA GLU A 43 -11.53 -2.09 6.94
C GLU A 43 -11.07 -1.87 8.39
N THR A 44 -9.89 -2.38 8.76
CA THR A 44 -9.42 -2.28 10.16
C THR A 44 -8.93 -0.88 10.53
N THR A 45 -8.80 -0.62 11.84
CA THR A 45 -8.15 0.58 12.39
C THR A 45 -6.71 0.76 11.93
N ALA A 46 -6.03 -0.33 11.53
CA ALA A 46 -4.69 -0.25 10.97
C ALA A 46 -4.68 0.40 9.57
N LEU A 47 -5.80 0.40 8.84
CA LEU A 47 -5.94 0.90 7.48
C LEU A 47 -7.08 1.93 7.38
N LEU A 48 -8.20 1.60 6.71
CA LEU A 48 -9.17 2.59 6.26
C LEU A 48 -10.09 3.16 7.35
N ASP A 49 -10.18 2.52 8.52
CA ASP A 49 -11.00 3.05 9.62
C ASP A 49 -10.31 4.23 10.35
N SER A 50 -8.97 4.25 10.44
CA SER A 50 -8.25 5.41 11.01
C SER A 50 -6.75 5.47 10.72
N GLY A 51 -6.08 4.34 10.55
CA GLY A 51 -4.62 4.25 10.38
C GLY A 51 -4.08 5.06 9.21
N THR A 52 -4.76 5.03 8.05
CA THR A 52 -4.34 5.78 6.87
C THR A 52 -4.41 7.29 7.09
N ALA A 53 -5.46 7.80 7.75
CA ALA A 53 -5.59 9.23 8.04
C ALA A 53 -4.48 9.70 8.99
N LYS A 54 -4.14 8.89 10.00
CA LYS A 54 -3.00 9.15 10.90
C LYS A 54 -1.68 9.19 10.12
N ALA A 55 -1.41 8.19 9.28
CA ALA A 55 -0.19 8.10 8.48
C ALA A 55 -0.04 9.28 7.51
N MET A 56 -1.14 9.75 6.90
CA MET A 56 -1.14 10.97 6.08
C MET A 56 -0.77 12.20 6.89
N GLY A 57 -1.34 12.35 8.09
CA GLY A 57 -1.01 13.45 9.00
C GLY A 57 0.47 13.45 9.42
N GLU A 58 1.02 12.29 9.73
CA GLU A 58 2.44 12.12 10.08
C GLU A 58 3.36 12.44 8.89
N THR A 59 3.00 11.95 7.69
CA THR A 59 3.74 12.25 6.45
C THR A 59 3.73 13.74 6.14
N ALA A 60 2.58 14.41 6.27
CA ALA A 60 2.48 15.85 6.03
C ALA A 60 3.33 16.66 7.02
N LYS A 61 3.38 16.26 8.30
CA LYS A 61 4.27 16.87 9.31
C LYS A 61 5.74 16.72 8.92
N PHE A 62 6.15 15.51 8.56
CA PHE A 62 7.52 15.23 8.10
C PHE A 62 7.90 16.07 6.87
N LEU A 63 7.01 16.16 5.88
CA LEU A 63 7.24 16.97 4.69
C LEU A 63 7.30 18.47 5.01
N LYS A 64 6.53 18.96 6.01
CA LYS A 64 6.60 20.35 6.46
C LYS A 64 7.94 20.66 7.12
N GLU A 65 8.44 19.75 7.96
CA GLU A 65 9.76 19.87 8.59
C GLU A 65 10.89 19.94 7.55
N GLN A 66 10.72 19.28 6.40
CA GLN A 66 11.66 19.35 5.27
C GLN A 66 11.42 20.54 4.32
N GLY A 67 10.44 21.40 4.60
CA GLY A 67 10.08 22.52 3.72
C GLY A 67 9.48 22.10 2.37
N LYS A 68 8.94 20.88 2.26
CA LYS A 68 8.30 20.36 1.03
C LYS A 68 6.81 20.69 0.93
N VAL A 69 6.17 20.99 2.06
CA VAL A 69 4.79 21.50 2.12
C VAL A 69 4.69 22.65 3.12
N GLU A 70 3.81 23.62 2.82
CA GLU A 70 3.64 24.81 3.66
C GLU A 70 2.70 24.58 4.86
N THR A 71 1.65 23.77 4.65
CA THR A 71 0.55 23.60 5.59
C THR A 71 0.30 22.13 5.91
N VAL A 72 -0.11 21.86 7.14
CA VAL A 72 -0.59 20.56 7.62
C VAL A 72 -2.02 20.73 8.10
N LEU A 73 -2.93 19.86 7.65
CA LEU A 73 -4.32 19.90 8.08
C LEU A 73 -4.47 19.38 9.53
N PRO A 74 -5.47 19.88 10.28
CA PRO A 74 -5.77 19.35 11.60
C PRO A 74 -6.39 17.94 11.56
N ASP A 75 -7.04 17.59 10.44
CA ASP A 75 -7.65 16.28 10.22
C ASP A 75 -7.59 15.90 8.73
N TYR A 76 -7.26 14.62 8.47
CA TYR A 76 -7.21 14.01 7.15
C TYR A 76 -8.30 12.95 6.95
N SER A 77 -9.12 12.65 7.96
CA SER A 77 -10.22 11.69 7.88
C SER A 77 -11.22 11.97 6.73
N PRO A 78 -11.52 13.23 6.32
CA PRO A 78 -12.43 13.48 5.21
C PRO A 78 -11.95 12.95 3.85
N TYR A 79 -10.66 12.61 3.72
CA TYR A 79 -10.07 12.11 2.48
C TYR A 79 -9.97 10.57 2.45
N ILE A 80 -10.38 9.89 3.52
CA ILE A 80 -10.32 8.42 3.64
C ILE A 80 -11.72 7.85 3.74
N SER A 81 -11.98 6.70 3.09
CA SER A 81 -13.25 6.01 3.20
C SER A 81 -13.13 4.53 2.90
N ALA A 82 -13.80 3.69 3.70
CA ALA A 82 -13.96 2.26 3.44
C ALA A 82 -15.22 1.93 2.61
N LYS A 83 -16.00 2.92 2.17
CA LYS A 83 -17.34 2.71 1.56
C LYS A 83 -17.37 1.88 0.27
N PHE A 84 -16.22 1.65 -0.35
CA PHE A 84 -16.07 0.93 -1.60
C PHE A 84 -15.33 -0.40 -1.44
N VAL A 85 -14.98 -0.78 -0.21
CA VAL A 85 -14.45 -2.12 0.04
C VAL A 85 -15.58 -3.11 -0.20
N THR A 86 -15.31 -4.13 -1.01
CA THR A 86 -16.23 -5.23 -1.33
C THR A 86 -15.55 -6.55 -1.03
N GLU A 87 -16.31 -7.54 -0.58
CA GLU A 87 -15.83 -8.93 -0.43
C GLU A 87 -15.57 -9.61 -1.78
#